data_AF-A0AAW7AQM7-F1
#
_entry.id   AF-A0AAW7AQM7-F1
#
_cell.length_a   1.000
_cell.length_b   1.000
_cell.length_c   1.000
_cell.angle_alpha   90.00
_cell.angle_beta   90.00
_cell.angle_gamma   90.00
#
_symmetry.space_group_name_H-M   'P 1'
#
loop_
_entity.id
_entity.type
_entity.pdbx_description
1 polymer ?
#
loop_
_entity_poly.entity_id
_entity_poly.type
_entity_poly.pdbx_seq_one_letter_code
_entity_poly.pdbx_strand_id
1 'polypeptide(L)'
;MKKALPVLAALMVGLPLSAQAAPKPKNDPASVLNRILAVLQTDPDSASDSCVEALKELHKTQKIVANQDSDSNNQDAAVARDVLESDFEETIEVCGTDARTLCRTKGEADPKLPAMCAAIRPRPQADSDD
;
A
#
# COMPACT_ATOMS: atom_id res chain seq x y z
N MET A 1 -48.30 11.73 -54.47
CA MET A 1 -48.24 10.39 -53.85
C MET A 1 -47.17 10.46 -52.76
N LYS A 2 -47.51 10.77 -51.50
CA LYS A 2 -47.63 9.81 -50.38
C LYS A 2 -46.58 8.68 -50.43
N LYS A 3 -45.54 8.78 -49.56
CA LYS A 3 -45.30 7.88 -48.43
C LYS A 3 -44.13 8.39 -47.58
N ALA A 4 -44.46 8.75 -46.34
CA ALA A 4 -43.53 8.95 -45.23
C ALA A 4 -43.20 7.59 -44.60
N LEU A 5 -41.96 7.39 -44.12
CA LEU A 5 -41.54 6.35 -43.18
C LEU A 5 -40.10 6.70 -42.71
N PRO A 6 -39.67 6.27 -41.50
CA PRO A 6 -39.63 7.15 -40.35
C PRO A 6 -38.22 7.31 -39.76
N VAL A 7 -38.10 8.36 -38.95
CA VAL A 7 -37.00 8.67 -38.04
C VAL A 7 -36.74 7.47 -37.12
N LEU A 8 -35.59 6.82 -37.28
CA LEU A 8 -35.06 5.87 -36.30
C LEU A 8 -34.43 6.67 -35.16
N ALA A 9 -35.24 6.98 -34.14
CA ALA A 9 -34.77 7.37 -32.83
C ALA A 9 -34.13 6.14 -32.16
N ALA A 10 -32.82 5.96 -32.32
CA ALA A 10 -32.06 4.97 -31.57
C ALA A 10 -31.45 5.66 -30.34
N LEU A 11 -32.10 5.37 -29.22
CA LEU A 11 -31.71 5.53 -27.83
C LEU A 11 -30.30 6.09 -27.54
N MET A 12 -30.29 7.19 -26.80
CA MET A 12 -29.31 7.47 -25.76
C MET A 12 -29.21 6.26 -24.81
N VAL A 13 -28.36 5.30 -25.12
CA VAL A 13 -27.88 4.34 -24.14
C VAL A 13 -26.88 5.12 -23.29
N GLY A 14 -27.38 5.68 -22.20
CA GLY A 14 -26.53 6.12 -21.10
C GLY A 14 -25.69 4.92 -20.69
N LEU A 15 -24.39 4.96 -21.02
CA LEU A 15 -23.46 4.03 -20.41
C LEU A 15 -23.52 4.32 -18.90
N PRO A 16 -23.87 3.33 -18.06
CA PRO A 16 -23.57 3.47 -16.66
C PRO A 16 -22.07 3.70 -16.59
N LEU A 17 -21.70 4.84 -16.01
CA LEU A 17 -20.35 5.11 -15.54
C LEU A 17 -20.00 3.93 -14.62
N SER A 18 -19.39 2.89 -15.19
CA SER A 18 -18.75 1.86 -14.41
C SER A 18 -17.66 2.60 -13.66
N ALA A 19 -17.96 2.98 -12.42
CA ALA A 19 -16.97 3.28 -11.42
C ALA A 19 -16.07 2.04 -11.41
N GLN A 20 -14.99 2.09 -12.19
CA GLN A 20 -13.94 1.11 -12.11
C GLN A 20 -13.40 1.32 -10.71
N ALA A 21 -13.91 0.53 -9.76
CA ALA A 21 -13.34 0.42 -8.45
C ALA A 21 -11.91 -0.01 -8.70
N ALA A 22 -10.99 0.97 -8.70
CA ALA A 22 -9.57 0.71 -8.77
C ALA A 22 -9.30 -0.39 -7.74
N PRO A 23 -8.52 -1.43 -8.10
CA PRO A 23 -8.29 -2.57 -7.23
C PRO A 23 -7.92 -2.03 -5.85
N LYS A 24 -8.74 -2.37 -4.84
CA LYS A 24 -8.54 -1.87 -3.48
C LYS A 24 -7.08 -2.22 -3.09
N PRO A 25 -6.29 -1.25 -2.61
CA PRO A 25 -4.92 -1.53 -2.20
C PRO A 25 -4.96 -2.64 -1.16
N LYS A 26 -4.16 -3.69 -1.37
CA LYS A 26 -3.99 -4.74 -0.37
C LYS A 26 -3.42 -4.12 0.91
N ASN A 27 -3.98 -4.51 2.04
CA ASN A 27 -3.56 -4.06 3.36
C ASN A 27 -2.67 -5.10 4.05
N ASP A 28 -2.05 -6.01 3.30
CA ASP A 28 -1.00 -6.86 3.86
C ASP A 28 0.23 -6.00 4.25
N PRO A 29 1.01 -6.42 5.27
CA PRO A 29 2.10 -5.61 5.81
C PRO A 29 3.13 -5.19 4.74
N ALA A 30 3.50 -6.10 3.83
CA ALA A 30 4.44 -5.78 2.75
C ALA A 30 3.89 -4.70 1.80
N SER A 31 2.63 -4.79 1.41
CA SER A 31 1.98 -3.76 0.59
C SER A 31 1.88 -2.41 1.29
N VAL A 32 1.64 -2.39 2.62
CA VAL A 32 1.62 -1.16 3.42
C VAL A 32 3.01 -0.54 3.47
N LEU A 33 4.02 -1.33 3.79
CA LEU A 33 5.41 -0.88 3.86
C LEU A 33 5.88 -0.33 2.49
N ASN A 34 5.55 -0.99 1.39
CA ASN A 34 5.92 -0.52 0.05
C ASN A 34 5.35 0.87 -0.27
N ARG A 35 4.13 1.19 0.19
CA ARG A 35 3.56 2.54 0.00
C ARG A 35 4.28 3.59 0.85
N ILE A 36 4.67 3.23 2.08
CA ILE A 36 5.47 4.08 2.96
C ILE A 36 6.83 4.36 2.32
N LEU A 37 7.52 3.31 1.86
CA LEU A 37 8.83 3.45 1.21
C LEU A 37 8.74 4.26 -0.08
N ALA A 38 7.65 4.12 -0.85
CA ALA A 38 7.45 4.95 -2.02
C ALA A 38 7.41 6.45 -1.66
N VAL A 39 6.80 6.84 -0.54
CA VAL A 39 6.82 8.23 -0.05
C VAL A 39 8.24 8.64 0.32
N LEU A 40 8.96 7.83 1.09
CA LEU A 40 10.34 8.14 1.50
C LEU A 40 11.31 8.17 0.32
N GLN A 41 11.04 7.46 -0.77
CA GLN A 41 11.86 7.50 -1.98
C GLN A 41 11.88 8.87 -2.68
N THR A 42 10.89 9.74 -2.43
CA THR A 42 10.94 11.11 -2.99
C THR A 42 11.98 11.97 -2.30
N ASP A 43 12.33 11.64 -1.06
CA ASP A 43 13.36 12.31 -0.27
C ASP A 43 14.00 11.34 0.73
N PRO A 44 15.02 10.58 0.30
CA PRO A 44 15.63 9.53 1.12
C PRO A 44 16.23 10.03 2.44
N ASP A 45 16.66 11.29 2.49
CA ASP A 45 17.21 11.92 3.69
C ASP A 45 16.14 12.17 4.78
N SER A 46 14.86 12.02 4.44
CA SER A 46 13.76 12.06 5.41
C SER A 46 13.52 10.74 6.14
N ALA A 47 14.19 9.65 5.75
CA ALA A 47 14.17 8.40 6.52
C ALA A 47 15.14 8.52 7.70
N SER A 48 14.65 8.28 8.90
CA SER A 48 15.47 8.26 10.11
C SER A 48 16.40 7.04 10.14
N ASP A 49 17.49 7.14 10.92
CA ASP A 49 18.36 5.98 11.18
C ASP A 49 17.54 4.80 11.74
N SER A 50 16.52 5.06 12.57
CA SER A 50 15.62 4.03 13.09
C SER A 50 14.84 3.31 11.99
N CYS A 51 14.32 4.02 10.99
CA CYS A 51 13.65 3.38 9.85
C CYS A 51 14.63 2.51 9.05
N VAL A 52 15.86 3.01 8.84
CA VAL A 52 16.89 2.25 8.11
C VAL A 52 17.31 1.00 8.88
N GLU A 53 17.49 1.08 10.20
CA GLU A 53 17.80 -0.09 11.03
C GLU A 53 16.64 -1.10 11.06
N ALA A 54 15.40 -0.65 11.20
CA ALA A 54 14.23 -1.53 11.14
C ALA A 54 14.14 -2.28 9.79
N LEU A 55 14.40 -1.59 8.67
CA LEU A 55 14.45 -2.22 7.34
C LEU A 55 15.56 -3.28 7.23
N LYS A 56 16.71 -3.08 7.89
CA LYS A 56 17.80 -4.06 7.89
C LYS A 56 17.42 -5.31 8.67
N GLU A 57 16.83 -5.17 9.86
CA GLU A 57 16.38 -6.30 10.66
C GLU A 57 15.25 -7.06 9.95
N LEU A 58 14.25 -6.36 9.41
CA LEU A 58 13.21 -6.98 8.59
C LEU A 58 13.79 -7.81 7.43
N HIS A 59 14.74 -7.25 6.68
CA HIS A 59 15.36 -7.97 5.56
C HIS A 59 16.19 -9.19 6.02
N LYS A 60 16.85 -9.10 7.18
CA LYS A 60 17.59 -10.21 7.79
C LYS A 60 16.63 -11.32 8.20
N THR A 61 15.50 -11.02 8.82
CA THR A 61 14.48 -12.00 9.20
C THR A 61 13.82 -12.64 7.98
N GLN A 62 13.51 -11.87 6.94
CA GLN A 62 13.03 -12.42 5.65
C GLN A 62 14.00 -13.47 5.08
N LYS A 63 15.31 -13.21 5.16
CA LYS A 63 16.34 -14.15 4.71
C LYS A 63 16.38 -15.42 5.57
N ILE A 64 16.21 -15.28 6.89
CA ILE A 64 16.14 -16.44 7.80
C ILE A 64 14.93 -17.31 7.44
N VAL A 65 13.74 -16.70 7.31
CA VAL A 65 12.50 -17.42 6.94
C VAL A 65 12.66 -18.11 5.59
N ALA A 66 13.19 -17.43 4.57
CA ALA A 66 13.39 -18.02 3.25
C ALA A 66 14.35 -19.23 3.24
N ASN A 67 15.36 -19.23 4.13
CA ASN A 67 16.29 -20.35 4.27
C ASN A 67 15.73 -21.48 5.13
N GLN A 68 14.78 -21.21 6.02
CA GLN A 68 14.15 -22.20 6.89
C GLN A 68 12.94 -22.89 6.23
N ASP A 69 12.23 -22.20 5.33
CA ASP A 69 11.13 -22.80 4.56
C ASP A 69 11.60 -23.92 3.61
N SER A 70 12.91 -24.00 3.29
CA SER A 70 13.47 -25.17 2.60
C SER A 70 13.59 -26.42 3.49
N ASP A 71 13.52 -26.27 4.82
CA ASP A 71 13.67 -27.35 5.81
C ASP A 71 12.34 -27.56 6.58
N SER A 72 11.40 -28.24 5.93
CA SER A 72 9.97 -28.38 6.27
C SER A 72 9.54 -28.87 7.68
N ASN A 73 10.45 -29.11 8.63
CA ASN A 73 10.12 -29.63 9.98
C ASN A 73 10.67 -28.80 11.14
N ASN A 74 11.11 -27.55 10.91
CA ASN A 74 11.74 -26.76 11.97
C ASN A 74 10.72 -25.89 12.74
N GLN A 75 10.58 -26.08 14.06
CA GLN A 75 9.83 -25.17 14.94
C GLN A 75 10.37 -23.73 14.86
N ASP A 76 11.67 -23.58 14.56
CA ASP A 76 12.29 -22.27 14.35
C ASP A 76 11.65 -21.51 13.19
N ALA A 77 11.10 -22.19 12.18
CA ALA A 77 10.42 -21.54 11.05
C ALA A 77 9.12 -20.86 11.46
N ALA A 78 8.39 -21.42 12.42
CA ALA A 78 7.18 -20.78 12.95
C ALA A 78 7.53 -19.52 13.75
N VAL A 79 8.55 -19.61 14.60
CA VAL A 79 9.06 -18.46 15.37
C VAL A 79 9.61 -17.38 14.44
N ALA A 80 10.37 -17.75 13.42
CA ALA A 80 10.92 -16.79 12.46
C ALA A 80 9.83 -16.07 11.66
N ARG A 81 8.71 -16.75 11.34
CA ARG A 81 7.54 -16.10 10.71
C ARG A 81 6.83 -15.11 11.63
N ASP A 82 6.73 -15.41 12.92
CA ASP A 82 6.17 -14.51 13.93
C ASP A 82 7.06 -13.27 14.13
N VAL A 83 8.38 -13.47 14.26
CA VAL A 83 9.36 -12.37 14.27
C VAL A 83 9.28 -11.56 12.99
N LEU A 84 9.12 -12.20 11.82
CA LEU A 84 8.98 -11.50 10.55
C LEU A 84 7.73 -10.60 10.53
N GLU A 85 6.61 -11.06 11.07
CA GLU A 85 5.39 -10.27 11.20
C GLU A 85 5.60 -9.08 12.13
N SER A 86 6.22 -9.29 13.29
CA SER A 86 6.61 -8.22 14.22
C SER A 86 7.56 -7.20 13.57
N ASP A 87 8.56 -7.65 12.82
CA ASP A 87 9.50 -6.76 12.14
C ASP A 87 8.79 -5.91 11.07
N PHE A 88 7.78 -6.47 10.39
CA PHE A 88 6.95 -5.70 9.46
C PHE A 88 6.17 -4.61 10.20
N GLU A 89 5.53 -4.93 11.32
CA GLU A 89 4.77 -3.98 12.13
C GLU A 89 5.65 -2.83 12.64
N GLU A 90 6.81 -3.17 13.23
CA GLU A 90 7.78 -2.19 13.70
C GLU A 90 8.27 -1.30 12.55
N THR A 91 8.66 -1.90 11.43
CA THR A 91 9.15 -1.14 10.26
C THR A 91 8.05 -0.22 9.72
N ILE A 92 6.81 -0.68 9.64
CA ILE A 92 5.66 0.13 9.21
C ILE A 92 5.43 1.30 10.17
N GLU A 93 5.54 1.08 11.47
CA GLU A 93 5.35 2.12 12.47
C GLU A 93 6.42 3.21 12.36
N VAL A 94 7.69 2.81 12.38
CA VAL A 94 8.84 3.71 12.37
C VAL A 94 8.93 4.45 11.03
N CYS A 95 9.04 3.72 9.91
CA CYS A 95 9.13 4.34 8.59
C CYS A 95 7.84 5.08 8.22
N GLY A 96 6.68 4.63 8.70
CA GLY A 96 5.41 5.33 8.50
C GLY A 96 5.40 6.69 9.17
N THR A 97 6.06 6.84 10.33
CA THR A 97 6.18 8.12 11.03
C THR A 97 7.03 9.12 10.25
N ASP A 98 8.14 8.65 9.69
CA ASP A 98 9.01 9.44 8.82
C ASP A 98 8.26 9.88 7.55
N ALA A 99 7.59 8.95 6.87
CA ALA A 99 6.82 9.24 5.67
C ALA A 99 5.68 10.25 5.94
N ARG A 100 4.97 10.11 7.06
CA ARG A 100 3.94 11.07 7.46
C ARG A 100 4.54 12.44 7.79
N THR A 101 5.74 12.48 8.35
CA THR A 101 6.45 13.73 8.62
C THR A 101 6.84 14.42 7.32
N LEU A 102 7.43 13.70 6.38
CA LEU A 102 7.72 14.20 5.02
C LEU A 102 6.46 14.73 4.33
N CYS A 103 5.35 14.01 4.42
CA CYS A 103 4.06 14.46 3.89
C CYS A 103 3.57 15.78 4.47
N ARG A 104 3.78 16.02 5.78
CA ARG A 104 3.36 17.28 6.42
C ARG A 104 4.29 18.44 6.10
N THR A 105 5.59 18.19 5.95
CA THR A 105 6.60 19.25 5.79
C THR A 105 6.86 19.61 4.34
N LYS A 106 6.74 18.65 3.41
CA LYS A 106 7.05 18.84 1.98
C LYS A 106 5.91 18.46 1.04
N GLY A 107 4.74 18.09 1.55
CA GLY A 107 3.61 17.59 0.74
C GLY A 107 3.13 18.54 -0.36
N GLU A 108 3.31 19.85 -0.20
CA GLU A 108 2.94 20.85 -1.21
C GLU A 108 4.09 21.23 -2.16
N ALA A 109 5.33 20.83 -1.82
CA ALA A 109 6.52 21.18 -2.58
C ALA A 109 6.77 20.22 -3.76
N ASP A 110 6.31 18.98 -3.67
CA ASP A 110 6.38 18.00 -4.77
C ASP A 110 4.97 17.66 -5.27
N PRO A 111 4.66 17.85 -6.57
CA PRO A 111 3.34 17.55 -7.12
C PRO A 111 2.94 16.07 -7.04
N LYS A 112 3.88 15.14 -6.83
CA LYS A 112 3.63 13.70 -6.67
C LYS A 112 3.32 13.29 -5.23
N LEU A 113 3.86 14.02 -4.25
CA LEU A 113 3.69 13.70 -2.82
C LEU A 113 2.22 13.63 -2.38
N PRO A 114 1.30 14.53 -2.77
CA PRO A 114 -0.09 14.50 -2.28
C PRO A 114 -0.80 13.16 -2.50
N ALA A 115 -0.64 12.56 -3.69
CA ALA A 115 -1.26 11.28 -4.02
C ALA A 115 -0.64 10.12 -3.22
N MET A 116 0.68 10.14 -3.03
CA MET A 116 1.41 9.11 -2.28
C MET A 116 1.10 9.21 -0.78
N CYS A 117 1.05 10.43 -0.25
CA CYS A 117 0.66 10.74 1.12
C CYS A 117 -0.77 10.30 1.44
N ALA A 118 -1.69 10.43 0.48
CA ALA A 118 -3.05 9.91 0.64
C ALA A 118 -3.09 8.37 0.75
N ALA A 119 -2.17 7.68 0.08
CA ALA A 119 -2.11 6.21 0.05
C ALA A 119 -1.59 5.57 1.34
N ILE A 120 -0.94 6.35 2.23
CA ILE A 120 -0.40 5.89 3.52
C ILE A 120 -1.20 6.40 4.73
N ARG A 121 -2.28 7.16 4.52
CA ARG A 121 -3.15 7.54 5.64
C ARG A 121 -3.78 6.28 6.23
N PRO A 122 -3.89 6.19 7.57
CA PRO A 122 -4.73 5.17 8.19
C PRO A 122 -6.12 5.26 7.56
N ARG A 123 -6.53 4.22 6.84
CA ARG A 123 -7.95 4.10 6.48
C ARG A 123 -8.69 3.85 7.79
N PRO A 124 -9.86 4.47 8.01
CA PRO A 124 -10.77 3.98 9.03
C PRO A 124 -10.88 2.47 8.81
N GLN A 125 -10.64 1.68 9.86
CA GLN A 125 -11.09 0.30 9.86
C GLN A 125 -12.59 0.42 9.58
N ALA A 126 -13.01 0.05 8.37
CA ALA A 126 -14.40 -0.28 8.17
C ALA A 126 -14.56 -1.49 9.06
N ASP A 127 -15.15 -1.26 10.23
CA ASP A 127 -15.72 -2.32 11.04
C ASP A 127 -16.37 -3.27 10.04
N SER A 128 -15.88 -4.51 10.02
CA SER A 128 -16.55 -5.58 9.29
C SER A 128 -17.94 -5.70 9.92
N ASP A 129 -18.89 -4.95 9.35
CA ASP A 129 -20.32 -5.14 9.51
C ASP A 129 -20.64 -6.56 9.04
N ASP A 130 -21.09 -7.37 10.00
CA ASP A 130 -21.76 -8.69 9.92
C ASP A 130 -20.97 -9.93 9.46
#